data_AF-A0A960DQR8-F1
#
_entry.id   AF-A0A960DQR8-F1
#
_cell.length_a   1.000
_cell.length_b   1.000
_cell.length_c   1.000
_cell.angle_alpha   90.00
_cell.angle_beta   90.00
_cell.angle_gamma   90.00
#
_symmetry.space_group_name_H-M   'P 1'
#
loop_
_entity.id
_entity.type
_entity.pdbx_description
1 polymer ?
#
loop_
_entity_poly.entity_id
_entity_poly.type
_entity_poly.pdbx_seq_one_letter_code
_entity_poly.pdbx_strand_id
1 'polypeptide(L)'
;SRTISVANRINPSGGAVVENNFVPANARAVTFNLTVVNTVGSNGYLAVNPGGVTTVSASSINWYGANQIIANGTLSSLNTSRQLTVVAGGTSTSANFIIDITGYYL
;
A
#
# COMPACT_ATOMS: atom_id res chain seq x y z
N SER A 1 2.29 0.62 -11.52
CA SER A 1 2.59 0.28 -10.11
C SER A 1 3.26 1.48 -9.44
N ARG A 2 3.34 1.49 -8.10
CA ARG A 2 4.03 2.51 -7.31
C ARG A 2 4.80 1.86 -6.17
N THR A 3 6.10 2.09 -6.11
CA THR A 3 6.92 1.69 -4.96
C THR A 3 6.97 2.81 -3.95
N ILE A 4 6.69 2.51 -2.68
CA ILE A 4 6.68 3.47 -1.58
C ILE A 4 7.59 3.00 -0.45
N SER A 5 8.20 3.94 0.26
CA SER A 5 8.91 3.66 1.50
C SER A 5 7.94 3.73 2.68
N VAL A 6 8.09 2.79 3.62
CA VAL A 6 7.41 2.82 4.92
C VAL A 6 8.38 3.09 6.07
N ALA A 7 9.65 3.42 5.75
CA ALA A 7 10.69 3.65 6.75
C ALA A 7 10.35 4.79 7.73
N ASN A 8 9.71 5.84 7.22
CA ASN A 8 9.42 7.07 7.95
C ASN A 8 7.92 7.33 7.97
N ARG A 9 7.44 7.96 9.03
CA ARG A 9 6.08 8.52 9.05
C ARG A 9 6.08 9.85 8.31
N ILE A 10 5.08 10.06 7.46
CA ILE A 10 4.91 11.29 6.67
C ILE A 10 3.62 12.01 7.04
N ASN A 11 3.59 13.33 6.87
CA ASN A 11 2.35 14.11 6.89
C ASN A 11 1.59 13.87 5.57
N PRO A 12 0.34 13.38 5.61
CA PRO A 12 -0.43 13.09 4.40
C PRO A 12 -0.76 14.32 3.55
N SER A 13 -0.78 15.53 4.14
CA SER A 13 -1.13 16.78 3.45
C SER A 13 0.03 17.40 2.66
N GLY A 14 1.27 16.91 2.81
CA GLY A 14 2.43 17.53 2.16
C GLY A 14 3.66 16.62 1.99
N GLY A 15 3.60 15.37 2.43
CA GLY A 15 4.67 14.38 2.27
C GLY A 15 5.89 14.60 3.16
N ALA A 16 5.91 15.66 3.99
CA ALA A 16 7.00 15.93 4.92
C ALA A 16 7.17 14.77 5.91
N VAL A 17 8.41 14.34 6.15
CA VAL A 17 8.72 13.36 7.20
C VAL A 17 8.44 13.99 8.56
N VAL A 18 7.62 13.32 9.36
CA VAL A 18 7.28 13.73 10.74
C VAL A 18 7.94 12.84 11.79
N GLU A 19 8.39 11.65 11.39
CA GLU A 19 9.12 10.73 12.26
C GLU A 19 10.07 9.88 11.42
N ASN A 20 11.36 9.90 11.78
CA ASN A 20 12.38 9.07 11.12
C ASN A 20 12.40 7.67 11.75
N ASN A 21 12.66 6.65 10.92
CA ASN A 21 12.81 5.25 11.37
C ASN A 21 11.58 4.74 12.15
N PHE A 22 10.39 5.16 11.75
CA PHE A 22 9.11 4.71 12.29
C PHE A 22 8.93 3.18 12.10
N VAL A 23 9.33 2.65 10.94
CA VAL A 23 9.55 1.21 10.76
C VAL A 23 11.04 0.92 10.90
N PRO A 24 11.46 0.10 11.90
CA PRO A 24 12.88 -0.15 12.17
C PRO A 24 13.64 -0.77 11.00
N ALA A 25 14.93 -0.44 10.87
CA ALA A 25 15.77 -0.87 9.75
C ALA A 25 15.84 -2.40 9.53
N ASN A 26 15.72 -3.18 10.59
CA ASN A 26 15.71 -4.65 10.55
C ASN A 26 14.31 -5.27 10.42
N ALA A 27 13.26 -4.46 10.23
CA ALA A 27 11.91 -4.99 10.02
C ALA A 27 11.80 -5.76 8.71
N ARG A 28 11.17 -6.94 8.78
CA ARG A 28 11.00 -7.87 7.65
C ARG A 28 9.62 -7.80 7.02
N ALA A 29 8.64 -7.30 7.76
CA ALA A 29 7.25 -7.16 7.33
C ALA A 29 6.54 -6.07 8.13
N VAL A 30 5.43 -5.59 7.58
CA VAL A 30 4.52 -4.65 8.23
C VAL A 30 3.09 -5.18 8.17
N THR A 31 2.32 -4.90 9.21
CA THR A 31 0.86 -4.94 9.15
C THR A 31 0.36 -3.53 8.85
N PHE A 32 -0.68 -3.42 8.03
CA PHE A 32 -1.25 -2.14 7.63
C PHE A 32 -2.72 -2.26 7.26
N ASN A 33 -3.42 -1.12 7.32
CA ASN A 33 -4.69 -0.96 6.66
C ASN A 33 -4.47 -0.35 5.27
N LEU A 34 -4.92 -1.04 4.22
CA LEU A 34 -4.93 -0.55 2.85
C LEU A 34 -6.32 0.03 2.57
N THR A 35 -6.39 1.33 2.28
CA THR A 35 -7.64 1.99 1.93
C THR A 35 -7.59 2.46 0.49
N VAL A 36 -8.60 2.12 -0.32
CA VAL A 36 -8.83 2.75 -1.64
C VAL A 36 -9.89 3.84 -1.51
N VAL A 37 -9.67 4.95 -2.21
CA VAL A 37 -10.61 6.07 -2.32
C VAL A 37 -10.65 6.57 -3.77
N ASN A 38 -11.72 7.29 -4.13
CA ASN A 38 -11.91 7.83 -5.48
C ASN A 38 -11.74 6.75 -6.56
N THR A 39 -12.32 5.58 -6.33
CA THR A 39 -12.23 4.47 -7.29
C THR A 39 -12.91 4.82 -8.61
N VAL A 40 -12.39 4.26 -9.69
CA VAL A 40 -12.92 4.38 -11.06
C VAL A 40 -13.06 2.97 -11.64
N GLY A 41 -14.14 2.76 -12.41
CA GLY A 41 -14.46 1.46 -13.02
C GLY A 41 -15.09 0.46 -12.05
N SER A 42 -15.35 -0.75 -12.53
CA SER A 42 -16.12 -1.79 -11.82
C SER A 42 -15.42 -3.14 -11.69
N ASN A 43 -14.15 -3.21 -12.07
CA ASN A 43 -13.34 -4.44 -12.06
C ASN A 43 -11.90 -4.16 -11.62
N GLY A 44 -11.71 -3.21 -10.71
CA GLY A 44 -10.38 -2.76 -10.32
C GLY A 44 -9.89 -3.42 -9.04
N TYR A 45 -8.57 -3.53 -8.91
CA TYR A 45 -7.92 -4.05 -7.71
C TYR A 45 -6.55 -3.43 -7.47
N LEU A 46 -6.09 -3.50 -6.23
CA LEU A 46 -4.67 -3.30 -5.88
C LEU A 46 -4.09 -4.58 -5.31
N ALA A 47 -2.85 -4.89 -5.69
CA ALA A 47 -1.99 -5.88 -5.04
C ALA A 47 -0.84 -5.14 -4.32
N VAL A 48 -0.55 -5.55 -3.09
CA VAL A 48 0.59 -5.03 -2.31
C VAL A 48 1.63 -6.11 -2.17
N ASN A 49 2.83 -5.81 -2.66
CA ASN A 49 3.97 -6.72 -2.71
C ASN A 49 5.18 -6.11 -1.97
N PRO A 50 6.23 -6.92 -1.72
CA PRO A 50 7.53 -6.38 -1.32
C PRO A 50 8.07 -5.36 -2.33
N GLY A 51 8.85 -4.40 -1.83
CA GLY A 51 9.46 -3.35 -2.64
C GLY A 51 10.27 -3.91 -3.82
N GLY A 52 9.94 -3.45 -5.04
CA GLY A 52 10.52 -3.91 -6.30
C GLY A 52 9.77 -5.06 -6.99
N VAL A 53 8.86 -5.76 -6.30
CA VAL A 53 8.12 -6.91 -6.87
C VAL A 53 6.83 -6.45 -7.54
N THR A 54 6.74 -6.61 -8.86
CA THR A 54 5.57 -6.19 -9.66
C THR A 54 4.68 -7.35 -10.12
N THR A 55 5.13 -8.60 -9.99
CA THR A 55 4.31 -9.78 -10.30
C THR A 55 3.08 -9.82 -9.38
N VAL A 56 1.91 -9.98 -9.96
CA VAL A 56 0.64 -10.08 -9.24
C VAL A 56 0.23 -11.54 -9.12
N SER A 57 0.24 -12.09 -7.91
CA SER A 57 -0.28 -13.43 -7.60
C SER A 57 -1.67 -13.40 -6.97
N ALA A 58 -1.98 -12.35 -6.21
CA ALA A 58 -3.27 -12.13 -5.56
C ALA A 58 -3.55 -10.63 -5.42
N SER A 59 -4.84 -10.24 -5.39
CA SER A 59 -5.23 -8.90 -5.01
C SER A 59 -5.30 -8.76 -3.48
N SER A 60 -4.98 -7.56 -2.99
CA SER A 60 -5.09 -7.19 -1.58
C SER A 60 -6.39 -6.45 -1.29
N ILE A 61 -7.00 -5.80 -2.29
CA ILE A 61 -8.30 -5.15 -2.20
C ILE A 61 -8.90 -5.03 -3.60
N ASN A 62 -10.22 -5.16 -3.73
CA ASN A 62 -10.96 -5.06 -4.98
C ASN A 62 -12.08 -4.03 -4.84
N TRP A 63 -12.46 -3.38 -5.93
CA TRP A 63 -13.63 -2.50 -5.99
C TRP A 63 -14.47 -2.77 -7.23
N TYR A 64 -15.75 -2.43 -7.12
CA TYR A 64 -16.78 -2.80 -8.10
C TYR A 64 -17.62 -1.62 -8.57
N GLY A 65 -17.27 -0.40 -8.15
CA GLY A 65 -17.91 0.82 -8.62
C GLY A 65 -17.03 2.05 -8.41
N ALA A 66 -17.50 3.18 -8.95
CA ALA A 66 -16.84 4.46 -8.78
C ALA A 66 -17.10 5.06 -7.39
N ASN A 67 -16.17 5.89 -6.92
CA ASN A 67 -16.24 6.65 -5.67
C ASN A 67 -16.46 5.79 -4.40
N GLN A 68 -16.00 4.54 -4.41
CA GLN A 68 -16.02 3.70 -3.23
C GLN A 68 -14.87 4.07 -2.28
N ILE A 69 -15.12 3.93 -0.99
CA ILE A 69 -14.13 4.00 0.08
C ILE A 69 -14.14 2.63 0.76
N ILE A 70 -13.08 1.85 0.55
CA ILE A 70 -12.99 0.47 1.04
C ILE A 70 -11.63 0.31 1.73
N ALA A 71 -11.63 -0.31 2.90
CA ALA A 71 -10.43 -0.61 3.67
C ALA A 71 -10.27 -2.12 3.84
N ASN A 72 -9.02 -2.59 3.79
CA ASN A 72 -8.65 -3.96 4.12
C ASN A 72 -7.37 -3.99 4.97
N GLY A 73 -7.45 -4.64 6.13
CA GLY A 73 -6.29 -4.90 7.00
C GLY A 73 -5.51 -6.10 6.49
N THR A 74 -4.21 -5.94 6.25
CA THR A 74 -3.35 -7.02 5.76
C THR A 74 -1.90 -6.84 6.22
N LEU A 75 -1.03 -7.72 5.76
CA LEU A 75 0.41 -7.67 6.00
C LEU A 75 1.17 -7.94 4.71
N SER A 76 2.38 -7.41 4.61
CA SER A 76 3.31 -7.72 3.52
C SER A 76 4.73 -7.72 4.04
N SER A 77 5.56 -8.61 3.48
CA SER A 77 7.00 -8.52 3.65
C SER A 77 7.55 -7.26 2.98
N LEU A 78 8.69 -6.81 3.50
CA LEU A 78 9.44 -5.66 3.03
C LEU A 78 10.70 -6.11 2.30
N ASN A 79 11.20 -5.27 1.40
CA ASN A 79 12.59 -5.37 0.97
C ASN A 79 13.53 -4.73 2.01
N THR A 80 14.84 -4.85 1.80
CA THR A 80 15.87 -4.29 2.70
C THR A 80 15.83 -2.77 2.86
N SER A 81 15.18 -2.07 1.92
CA SER A 81 14.96 -0.62 1.96
C SER A 81 13.66 -0.22 2.67
N ARG A 82 12.93 -1.17 3.28
CA ARG A 82 11.62 -0.95 3.93
C ARG A 82 10.59 -0.38 2.96
N GLN A 83 10.45 -1.02 1.81
CA GLN A 83 9.52 -0.60 0.77
C GLN A 83 8.45 -1.65 0.48
N LEU A 84 7.32 -1.13 0.00
CA LEU A 84 6.22 -1.89 -0.59
C LEU A 84 6.03 -1.46 -2.04
N THR A 85 5.53 -2.36 -2.89
CA THR A 85 5.11 -2.07 -4.26
C THR A 85 3.61 -2.28 -4.37
N VAL A 86 2.88 -1.24 -4.74
CA VAL A 86 1.45 -1.30 -5.00
C VAL A 86 1.22 -1.39 -6.50
N VAL A 87 0.58 -2.46 -6.95
CA VAL A 87 0.25 -2.69 -8.37
C VAL A 87 -1.25 -2.54 -8.53
N ALA A 88 -1.68 -1.63 -9.41
CA ALA A 88 -3.08 -1.50 -9.78
C ALA A 88 -3.36 -2.35 -11.03
N GLY A 89 -4.50 -3.02 -11.04
CA GLY A 89 -4.98 -3.77 -12.19
C GLY A 89 -6.49 -3.68 -12.39
N GLY A 90 -6.96 -4.33 -13.45
CA GLY A 90 -8.29 -4.12 -14.04
C GLY A 90 -8.21 -3.38 -15.37
N THR A 91 -9.36 -3.15 -16.01
CA THR A 91 -9.44 -2.47 -17.31
C THR A 91 -10.10 -1.11 -17.15
N SER A 92 -9.42 -0.04 -17.56
CA SER A 92 -9.93 1.34 -17.43
C SER A 92 -10.33 1.70 -15.99
N THR A 93 -9.52 1.27 -15.02
CA THR A 93 -9.73 1.47 -13.59
C THR A 93 -8.60 2.27 -12.97
N SER A 94 -8.90 2.97 -11.88
CA SER A 94 -7.91 3.66 -11.05
C SER A 94 -8.46 3.88 -9.65
N ALA A 95 -7.59 4.19 -8.70
CA ALA A 95 -7.95 4.63 -7.37
C ALA A 95 -6.79 5.43 -6.77
N ASN A 96 -7.09 6.30 -5.81
CA ASN A 96 -6.09 6.70 -4.84
C ASN A 96 -6.04 5.65 -3.73
N PHE A 97 -4.88 5.55 -3.06
CA PHE A 97 -4.75 4.61 -1.96
C PHE A 97 -3.97 5.22 -0.79
N ILE A 98 -4.23 4.68 0.39
CA ILE A 98 -3.59 5.01 1.66
C ILE A 98 -3.05 3.71 2.25
N ILE A 99 -1.85 3.77 2.82
CA ILE A 99 -1.23 2.69 3.60
C ILE A 99 -1.01 3.22 5.01
N ASP A 100 -1.78 2.71 5.96
CA ASP A 100 -1.66 3.04 7.37
C ASP A 100 -0.98 1.90 8.11
N ILE A 101 0.29 2.09 8.49
CA ILE A 101 1.06 1.06 9.20
C ILE A 101 0.50 0.88 10.62
N THR A 102 0.16 -0.36 10.98
CA THR A 102 -0.38 -0.72 12.29
C THR A 102 0.62 -1.51 13.15
N GLY A 103 1.71 -2.00 12.56
CA GLY A 103 2.73 -2.78 13.24
C GLY A 103 3.82 -3.29 12.30
N TYR A 104 4.85 -3.92 12.86
CA TYR A 104 5.99 -4.48 12.14
C TYR A 104 6.53 -5.75 12.80
N TYR A 105 7.28 -6.54 12.03
CA TYR A 105 7.95 -7.77 12.47
C TYR A 105 9.46 -7.64 12.29
N LEU A 106 10.26 -8.09 13.28
CA LEU A 106 11.74 -8.03 13.29
C LEU A 106 12.38 -9.40 13.01
#